data_AF-A0AA35SQL6-F1
#
_entry.id   AF-A0AA35SQL6-F1
#
_cell.length_a   1.000
_cell.length_b   1.000
_cell.length_c   1.000
_cell.angle_alpha   90.00
_cell.angle_beta   90.00
_cell.angle_gamma   90.00
#
_symmetry.space_group_name_H-M   'P 1'
#
loop_
_entity.id
_entity.type
_entity.pdbx_description
1 polymer ?
#
loop_
_entity_poly.entity_id
_entity_poly.type
_entity_poly.pdbx_seq_one_letter_code
_entity_poly.pdbx_strand_id
1 'polypeptide(L)'
;MQMEVLRDLVDRGAGSLLLLLPQNFSDIHGELAQQWRELERSILSQKIPIPVYLSLEEETLGVIHDSLASSAAREKHSTVTASLWHILTGYGYQMISEDQKEAEVVKDSHVVTLVGKLAGGLGVQQRLPTVMVVAHYDAFGAAPSLSSGVDSNASGVAALLGLARLFSRLYRDVKQKPRSNLLFVLSGGGKLNYFGTKSLLEEDNDDLDSLIHSSDYIICLDSLAATAASQSHDQSHDPPHSLTVHVSKPPKEGSKAAVMLDLLNRSFSQLSSGPLRMVHKKIRLSDDLLSWEHERFSLKRLPAATISALCHHGDPRRQSMFVNSDHIDVEGLTQNVAALADGLARYLYNLSSLLGTEGEREGGERMATLPTVSSEYVSAWLDYLASHSRSPQLLTEDHPLVTGLYQAMSQSLQDVTKLVQRPEKSDPEFVLYHIPQTTLHAHKVKSPIFDLFVAVGVALYLCLWYSLIEFFPWSAVGFIPLPLKVKSSKS
;
A
#
# COMPACT_ATOMS: atom_id res chain seq x y z
N MET A 1 18.02 3.17 -16.11
CA MET A 1 17.68 4.47 -16.73
C MET A 1 17.05 5.46 -15.75
N GLN A 2 15.86 5.23 -15.17
CA GLN A 2 15.24 6.25 -14.28
C GLN A 2 15.94 6.43 -12.91
N MET A 3 16.56 5.39 -12.36
CA MET A 3 17.35 5.51 -11.12
C MET A 3 18.68 6.24 -11.30
N GLU A 4 19.31 6.10 -12.48
CA GLU A 4 20.48 6.92 -12.83
C GLU A 4 20.06 8.37 -12.91
N VAL A 5 18.88 8.67 -13.48
CA VAL A 5 18.33 10.02 -13.47
C VAL A 5 18.13 10.53 -12.04
N LEU A 6 17.57 9.71 -11.13
CA LEU A 6 17.41 10.10 -9.73
C LEU A 6 18.76 10.44 -9.07
N ARG A 7 19.77 9.58 -9.27
CA ARG A 7 21.12 9.78 -8.71
C ARG A 7 21.81 11.00 -9.33
N ASP A 8 21.74 11.13 -10.64
CA ASP A 8 22.25 12.30 -11.37
C ASP A 8 21.61 13.59 -10.88
N LEU A 9 20.31 13.59 -10.57
CA LEU A 9 19.62 14.76 -10.03
C LEU A 9 20.11 15.12 -8.62
N VAL A 10 20.33 14.10 -7.76
CA VAL A 10 20.92 14.30 -6.44
C VAL A 10 22.36 14.83 -6.55
N ASP A 11 23.17 14.25 -7.44
CA ASP A 11 24.57 14.63 -7.66
C ASP A 11 24.70 16.05 -8.26
N ARG A 12 23.70 16.50 -9.02
CA ARG A 12 23.59 17.89 -9.52
C ARG A 12 23.20 18.90 -8.44
N GLY A 13 22.98 18.46 -7.20
CA GLY A 13 22.67 19.34 -6.07
C GLY A 13 21.22 19.80 -6.02
N ALA A 14 20.27 18.98 -6.48
CA ALA A 14 18.84 19.27 -6.31
C ALA A 14 18.47 19.35 -4.81
N GLY A 15 17.73 20.39 -4.41
CA GLY A 15 17.31 20.58 -3.00
C GLY A 15 16.13 19.71 -2.57
N SER A 16 15.29 19.28 -3.52
CA SER A 16 14.12 18.42 -3.29
C SER A 16 13.67 17.80 -4.61
N LEU A 17 12.94 16.68 -4.54
CA LEU A 17 12.32 16.05 -5.71
C LEU A 17 10.80 16.06 -5.57
N LEU A 18 10.09 16.48 -6.62
CA LEU A 18 8.64 16.33 -6.73
C LEU A 18 8.33 15.34 -7.86
N LEU A 19 7.72 14.22 -7.51
CA LEU A 19 7.24 13.21 -8.44
C LEU A 19 5.75 13.44 -8.69
N LEU A 20 5.40 13.75 -9.93
CA LEU A 20 4.02 13.86 -10.38
C LEU A 20 3.52 12.48 -10.80
N LEU A 21 2.45 12.04 -10.16
CA LEU A 21 1.79 10.76 -10.37
C LEU A 21 0.50 10.99 -11.16
N PRO A 22 0.16 10.15 -12.15
CA PRO A 22 -1.11 10.28 -12.84
C PRO A 22 -2.28 10.01 -11.88
N GLN A 23 -3.44 10.62 -12.15
CA GLN A 23 -4.65 10.40 -11.34
C GLN A 23 -5.15 8.95 -11.42
N ASN A 24 -5.08 8.36 -12.62
CA ASN A 24 -5.51 6.99 -12.88
C ASN A 24 -4.32 6.15 -13.30
N PHE A 25 -3.96 5.17 -12.46
CA PHE A 25 -2.97 4.16 -12.80
C PHE A 25 -3.53 3.06 -13.72
N SER A 26 -4.85 3.03 -13.92
CA SER A 26 -5.53 2.09 -14.79
C SER A 26 -5.06 2.16 -16.24
N ASP A 27 -4.62 3.32 -16.73
CA ASP A 27 -4.12 3.48 -18.11
C ASP A 27 -2.66 3.04 -18.26
N ILE A 28 -1.96 2.80 -17.14
CA ILE A 28 -0.55 2.42 -17.13
C ILE A 28 -0.44 0.90 -17.22
N HIS A 29 0.11 0.42 -18.33
CA HIS A 29 0.20 -1.00 -18.65
C HIS A 29 1.61 -1.46 -19.00
N GLY A 30 1.80 -2.77 -18.88
CA GLY A 30 3.01 -3.47 -19.34
C GLY A 30 4.29 -2.99 -18.67
N GLU A 31 5.28 -2.67 -19.49
CA GLU A 31 6.62 -2.29 -19.06
C GLU A 31 6.64 -1.02 -18.21
N LEU A 32 5.78 -0.03 -18.50
CA LEU A 32 5.74 1.23 -17.74
C LEU A 32 5.32 0.96 -16.28
N ALA A 33 4.32 0.09 -16.08
CA ALA A 33 3.86 -0.29 -14.74
C ALA A 33 4.96 -1.02 -13.94
N GLN A 34 5.80 -1.82 -14.62
CA GLN A 34 6.94 -2.48 -14.00
C GLN A 34 8.04 -1.47 -13.63
N GLN A 35 8.34 -0.52 -14.52
CA GLN A 35 9.31 0.54 -14.26
C GLN A 35 8.91 1.39 -13.04
N TRP A 36 7.63 1.75 -12.91
CA TRP A 36 7.13 2.46 -11.73
C TRP A 36 7.31 1.65 -10.44
N ARG A 37 6.97 0.35 -10.47
CA ARG A 37 7.17 -0.54 -9.32
C ARG A 37 8.65 -0.71 -8.95
N GLU A 38 9.54 -0.79 -9.94
CA GLU A 38 10.98 -0.82 -9.71
C GLU A 38 11.52 0.49 -9.14
N LEU A 39 11.00 1.62 -9.61
CA LEU A 39 11.31 2.95 -9.07
C LEU A 39 10.89 3.05 -7.60
N GLU A 40 9.65 2.66 -7.27
CA GLU A 40 9.14 2.66 -5.89
C GLU A 40 9.99 1.77 -4.97
N ARG A 41 10.30 0.55 -5.40
CA ARG A 41 11.19 -0.35 -4.66
C ARG A 41 12.56 0.26 -4.44
N SER A 42 13.08 0.99 -5.43
CA SER A 42 14.39 1.64 -5.34
C SER A 42 14.36 2.83 -4.38
N ILE A 43 13.29 3.62 -4.39
CA ILE A 43 13.07 4.73 -3.43
C ILE A 43 13.00 4.19 -2.00
N LEU A 44 12.28 3.09 -1.77
CA LEU A 44 12.13 2.48 -0.44
C LEU A 44 13.40 1.80 0.08
N SER A 45 14.28 1.33 -0.81
CA SER A 45 15.50 0.59 -0.42
C SER A 45 16.74 1.45 -0.28
N GLN A 46 16.73 2.67 -0.82
CA GLN A 46 17.90 3.55 -0.83
C GLN A 46 17.74 4.72 0.13
N LYS A 47 18.84 5.11 0.76
CA LYS A 47 18.91 6.34 1.56
C LYS A 47 19.07 7.53 0.62
N ILE A 48 17.99 8.28 0.43
CA ILE A 48 17.99 9.51 -0.37
C ILE A 48 18.21 10.70 0.59
N PRO A 49 19.25 11.54 0.38
CA PRO A 49 19.57 12.64 1.29
C PRO A 49 18.70 13.89 1.10
N ILE A 50 17.77 13.85 0.13
CA ILE A 50 16.85 14.95 -0.21
C ILE A 50 15.40 14.52 0.00
N PRO A 51 14.48 15.44 0.35
CA PRO A 51 13.07 15.10 0.46
C PRO A 51 12.46 14.78 -0.92
N VAL A 52 11.68 13.71 -0.97
CA VAL A 52 10.93 13.28 -2.16
C VAL A 52 9.45 13.43 -1.87
N TYR A 53 8.80 14.36 -2.57
CA TYR A 53 7.37 14.58 -2.51
C TYR A 53 6.69 13.82 -3.65
N LEU A 54 5.60 13.13 -3.34
CA LEU A 54 4.75 12.46 -4.32
C LEU A 54 3.40 13.16 -4.32
N SER A 55 2.99 13.68 -5.49
CA SER A 55 1.70 14.32 -5.66
C SER A 55 0.97 13.69 -6.83
N LEU A 56 -0.33 13.50 -6.69
CA LEU A 56 -1.19 13.24 -7.84
C LEU A 56 -1.20 14.48 -8.74
N GLU A 57 -1.35 14.25 -10.04
CA GLU A 57 -1.38 15.28 -11.06
C GLU A 57 -2.67 16.08 -10.91
N GLU A 58 -2.52 17.34 -10.54
CA GLU A 58 -3.60 18.32 -10.50
C GLU A 58 -3.46 19.28 -11.69
N GLU A 59 -4.57 19.86 -12.14
CA GLU A 59 -4.59 20.80 -13.26
C GLU A 59 -3.64 22.00 -13.01
N THR A 60 -3.59 22.46 -11.75
CA THR A 60 -2.71 23.54 -11.29
C THR A 60 -1.22 23.18 -11.42
N LEU A 61 -0.85 21.94 -11.09
CA LEU A 61 0.51 21.42 -11.22
C LEU A 61 0.89 21.21 -12.68
N GLY A 62 -0.05 20.80 -13.54
CA GLY A 62 0.15 20.69 -14.98
C GLY A 62 0.57 22.03 -15.60
N VAL A 63 -0.11 23.12 -15.24
CA VAL A 63 0.26 24.48 -15.69
C VAL A 63 1.67 24.86 -15.25
N ILE A 64 2.04 24.55 -14.01
CA ILE A 64 3.39 24.81 -13.49
C ILE A 64 4.42 24.00 -14.26
N HIS A 65 4.18 22.71 -14.47
CA HIS A 65 5.04 21.81 -15.22
C HIS A 65 5.25 22.29 -16.65
N ASP A 66 4.19 22.64 -17.38
CA ASP A 66 4.27 23.13 -18.76
C ASP A 66 5.00 24.48 -18.85
N SER A 67 4.80 25.35 -17.86
CA SER A 67 5.52 26.62 -17.77
C SER A 67 7.02 26.43 -17.52
N LEU A 68 7.40 25.42 -16.74
CA LEU A 68 8.80 25.05 -16.48
C LEU A 68 9.42 24.36 -17.70
N ALA A 69 8.71 23.42 -18.33
CA ALA A 69 9.18 22.69 -19.51
C ALA A 69 9.43 23.62 -20.69
N SER A 70 8.51 24.57 -20.94
CA SER A 70 8.68 25.58 -21.98
C SER A 70 9.83 26.56 -21.69
N SER A 71 10.08 26.88 -20.41
CA SER A 71 11.20 27.72 -19.99
C SER A 71 12.54 27.00 -20.18
N ALA A 72 12.64 25.73 -19.75
CA ALA A 72 13.85 24.91 -19.90
C ALA A 72 14.19 24.60 -21.37
N ALA A 73 13.18 24.37 -22.22
CA ALA A 73 13.37 24.16 -23.65
C ALA A 73 13.94 25.41 -24.35
N ARG A 74 13.49 26.61 -23.94
CA ARG A 74 14.01 27.89 -24.47
C ARG A 74 15.45 28.16 -24.03
N GLU A 75 15.83 27.75 -22.83
CA GLU A 75 17.16 27.96 -22.27
C GLU A 75 18.23 27.20 -23.09
N LYS A 76 17.96 25.96 -23.50
CA LYS A 76 18.84 25.13 -24.34
C LYS A 76 19.16 25.72 -25.73
N HIS A 77 18.36 26.67 -26.21
CA HIS A 77 18.50 27.25 -27.56
C HIS A 77 18.92 28.73 -27.56
N SER A 78 19.22 29.33 -26.41
CA SER A 78 19.44 30.77 -26.29
C SER A 78 20.91 31.17 -26.17
N THR A 79 21.27 32.33 -26.73
CA THR A 79 22.60 32.96 -26.61
C THR A 79 22.85 33.45 -25.17
N VAL A 80 24.12 33.61 -24.74
CA VAL A 80 24.49 33.99 -23.36
C VAL A 80 23.79 35.27 -22.85
N THR A 81 23.52 36.24 -23.74
CA THR A 81 22.77 37.45 -23.38
C THR A 81 21.26 37.20 -23.24
N ALA A 82 20.69 36.36 -24.11
CA ALA A 82 19.28 35.98 -24.04
C ALA A 82 18.98 35.15 -22.78
N SER A 83 19.86 34.22 -22.40
CA SER A 83 19.75 33.48 -21.14
C SER A 83 19.80 34.40 -19.91
N LEU A 84 20.68 35.41 -19.88
CA LEU A 84 20.68 36.41 -18.80
C LEU A 84 19.39 37.23 -18.75
N TRP A 85 18.83 37.65 -19.90
CA TRP A 85 17.53 38.32 -19.95
C TRP A 85 16.38 37.40 -19.51
N HIS A 86 16.45 36.11 -19.81
CA HIS A 86 15.46 35.12 -19.35
C HIS A 86 15.56 34.83 -17.87
N ILE A 87 16.76 34.80 -17.29
CA ILE A 87 16.96 34.69 -15.84
C ILE A 87 16.43 35.94 -15.12
N LEU A 88 16.54 37.11 -15.75
CA LEU A 88 16.06 38.38 -15.20
C LEU A 88 14.52 38.53 -15.25
N THR A 89 13.94 38.19 -16.39
CA THR A 89 12.50 38.37 -16.67
C THR A 89 11.68 37.16 -16.25
N GLY A 90 12.32 36.00 -16.18
CA GLY A 90 11.76 34.73 -15.77
C GLY A 90 11.23 34.78 -14.35
N TYR A 91 10.19 34.00 -14.13
CA TYR A 91 9.65 33.75 -12.80
C TYR A 91 10.12 32.36 -12.38
N GLY A 92 10.64 32.26 -11.15
CA GLY A 92 10.89 30.98 -10.50
C GLY A 92 9.65 30.54 -9.73
N TYR A 93 9.52 29.23 -9.52
CA TYR A 93 8.57 28.68 -8.55
C TYR A 93 9.37 28.20 -7.35
N GLN A 94 8.99 28.68 -6.17
CA GLN A 94 9.49 28.17 -4.90
C GLN A 94 8.38 27.36 -4.24
N MET A 95 8.68 26.10 -3.99
CA MET A 95 7.78 25.18 -3.31
C MET A 95 8.14 25.16 -1.83
N ILE A 96 7.14 25.38 -0.96
CA ILE A 96 7.31 25.38 0.49
C ILE A 96 6.31 24.38 1.08
N SER A 97 6.81 23.38 1.81
CA SER A 97 5.97 22.48 2.61
C SER A 97 5.41 23.23 3.81
N GLU A 98 4.11 23.07 4.08
CA GLU A 98 3.45 23.60 5.28
C GLU A 98 4.11 23.06 6.55
N ASP A 99 4.39 21.75 6.55
CA ASP A 99 5.18 21.11 7.59
C ASP A 99 6.67 21.37 7.37
N GLN A 100 7.21 22.32 8.13
CA GLN A 100 8.64 22.66 8.12
C GLN A 100 9.48 21.83 9.10
N LYS A 101 8.83 20.98 9.92
CA LYS A 101 9.50 20.13 10.91
C LYS A 101 9.78 18.75 10.32
N GLU A 102 10.92 18.19 10.68
CA GLU A 102 11.24 16.80 10.40
C GLU A 102 10.19 15.86 11.00
N ALA A 103 9.92 14.75 10.31
CA ALA A 103 8.94 13.76 10.75
C ALA A 103 9.33 13.18 12.12
N GLU A 104 8.50 13.46 13.14
CA GLU A 104 8.71 12.93 14.49
C GLU A 104 8.26 11.48 14.60
N VAL A 105 8.87 10.72 15.51
CA VAL A 105 8.44 9.35 15.81
C VAL A 105 7.09 9.35 16.52
N VAL A 106 6.14 8.54 16.04
CA VAL A 106 4.85 8.32 16.68
C VAL A 106 5.07 7.53 17.98
N LYS A 107 4.76 8.16 19.12
CA LYS A 107 5.03 7.60 20.46
C LYS A 107 4.05 6.53 20.94
N ASP A 108 2.83 6.51 20.42
CA ASP A 108 1.78 5.53 20.74
C ASP A 108 1.30 4.87 19.45
N SER A 109 2.21 4.17 18.77
CA SER A 109 1.83 3.34 17.65
C SER A 109 1.17 2.06 18.17
N HIS A 110 0.06 1.66 17.56
CA HIS A 110 -0.62 0.41 17.87
C HIS A 110 -1.12 -0.25 16.61
N VAL A 111 -1.30 -1.56 16.68
CA VAL A 111 -1.81 -2.39 15.61
C VAL A 111 -3.04 -3.11 16.11
N VAL A 112 -4.08 -3.14 15.28
CA VAL A 112 -5.35 -3.80 15.63
C VAL A 112 -5.46 -5.13 14.90
N THR A 113 -5.68 -6.22 15.63
CA THR A 113 -6.00 -7.53 15.08
C THR A 113 -7.44 -7.89 15.44
N LEU A 114 -8.23 -8.32 14.46
CA LEU A 114 -9.61 -8.76 14.67
C LEU A 114 -9.66 -10.28 14.63
N VAL A 115 -10.27 -10.88 15.65
CA VAL A 115 -10.41 -12.33 15.76
C VAL A 115 -11.88 -12.65 15.92
N GLY A 116 -12.40 -13.60 15.13
CA GLY A 116 -13.78 -14.08 15.25
C GLY A 116 -13.82 -15.59 15.12
N LYS A 117 -14.69 -16.24 15.90
CA LYS A 117 -14.77 -17.71 15.96
C LYS A 117 -16.14 -18.23 15.50
N LEU A 118 -16.12 -19.44 14.95
CA LEU A 118 -17.28 -20.30 14.79
C LEU A 118 -17.00 -21.58 15.56
N ALA A 119 -17.63 -21.72 16.72
CA ALA A 119 -17.47 -22.90 17.56
C ALA A 119 -18.08 -24.13 16.89
N GLY A 120 -17.41 -25.28 16.94
CA GLY A 120 -17.91 -26.56 16.44
C GLY A 120 -19.13 -27.11 17.19
N GLY A 121 -19.73 -28.17 16.67
CA GLY A 121 -20.83 -28.92 17.30
C GLY A 121 -20.41 -29.71 18.53
N LEU A 122 -21.31 -30.58 19.04
CA LEU A 122 -21.16 -31.38 20.28
C LEU A 122 -19.71 -31.65 20.74
N GLY A 123 -19.29 -30.98 21.81
CA GLY A 123 -17.97 -31.12 22.43
C GLY A 123 -17.61 -29.92 23.32
N VAL A 124 -16.56 -30.06 24.13
CA VAL A 124 -15.92 -28.91 24.79
C VAL A 124 -15.10 -28.19 23.73
N GLN A 125 -15.39 -26.91 23.48
CA GLN A 125 -14.81 -26.14 22.37
C GLN A 125 -13.27 -26.24 22.33
N GLN A 126 -12.61 -26.13 23.49
CA GLN A 126 -11.15 -26.18 23.65
C GLN A 126 -10.51 -27.53 23.27
N ARG A 127 -11.30 -28.61 23.13
CA ARG A 127 -10.80 -29.95 22.77
C ARG A 127 -11.08 -30.34 21.33
N LEU A 128 -11.87 -29.53 20.61
CA LEU A 128 -12.17 -29.79 19.20
C LEU A 128 -11.01 -29.29 18.33
N PRO A 129 -10.73 -29.98 17.21
CA PRO A 129 -9.72 -29.52 16.27
C PRO A 129 -10.12 -28.15 15.70
N THR A 130 -9.15 -27.23 15.65
CA THR A 130 -9.38 -25.87 15.13
C THR A 130 -8.72 -25.71 13.77
N VAL A 131 -9.40 -25.09 12.81
CA VAL A 131 -8.80 -24.63 11.55
C VAL A 131 -8.85 -23.12 11.54
N MET A 132 -7.72 -22.49 11.22
CA MET A 132 -7.62 -21.04 11.21
C MET A 132 -7.45 -20.51 9.79
N VAL A 133 -8.18 -19.43 9.47
CA VAL A 133 -8.03 -18.67 8.23
C VAL A 133 -7.58 -17.26 8.60
N VAL A 134 -6.44 -16.85 8.08
CA VAL A 134 -5.76 -15.59 8.41
C VAL A 134 -5.59 -14.77 7.15
N ALA A 135 -5.82 -13.47 7.22
CA ALA A 135 -5.41 -12.53 6.20
C ALA A 135 -5.01 -11.20 6.85
N HIS A 136 -3.96 -10.56 6.34
CA HIS A 136 -3.59 -9.23 6.80
C HIS A 136 -4.27 -8.15 5.94
N TYR A 137 -4.79 -7.10 6.57
CA TYR A 137 -5.58 -6.07 5.87
C TYR A 137 -4.82 -4.78 5.60
N ASP A 138 -3.53 -4.71 5.95
CA ASP A 138 -2.66 -3.57 5.72
C ASP A 138 -1.89 -3.67 4.40
N ALA A 139 -1.53 -2.50 3.87
CA ALA A 139 -0.74 -2.29 2.67
C ALA A 139 0.46 -1.40 2.98
N PHE A 140 1.49 -1.48 2.14
CA PHE A 140 2.68 -0.64 2.27
C PHE A 140 3.15 -0.21 0.89
N GLY A 141 3.54 1.06 0.78
CA GLY A 141 4.08 1.68 -0.42
C GLY A 141 4.85 2.95 -0.04
N ALA A 142 5.49 3.58 -1.02
CA ALA A 142 6.34 4.76 -0.79
C ALA A 142 5.56 5.96 -0.24
N ALA A 143 4.30 6.14 -0.63
CA ALA A 143 3.40 7.14 -0.06
C ALA A 143 2.34 6.46 0.82
N PRO A 144 2.39 6.63 2.17
CA PRO A 144 1.44 6.01 3.08
C PRO A 144 -0.01 6.37 2.76
N SER A 145 -0.29 7.60 2.36
CA SER A 145 -1.64 8.08 2.05
C SER A 145 -2.22 7.55 0.74
N LEU A 146 -1.38 7.14 -0.21
CA LEU A 146 -1.81 6.56 -1.49
C LEU A 146 -1.78 5.03 -1.50
N SER A 147 -1.30 4.41 -0.41
CA SER A 147 -1.19 2.96 -0.30
C SER A 147 -2.54 2.31 0.04
N SER A 148 -3.45 2.25 -0.94
CA SER A 148 -4.69 1.44 -0.83
C SER A 148 -4.41 -0.05 -1.09
N GLY A 149 -3.40 -0.36 -1.91
CA GLY A 149 -2.78 -1.67 -2.03
C GLY A 149 -3.72 -2.80 -2.46
N VAL A 150 -4.63 -2.61 -3.41
CA VAL A 150 -5.60 -3.65 -3.76
C VAL A 150 -4.94 -4.99 -4.15
N ASP A 151 -3.80 -4.92 -4.84
CA ASP A 151 -2.93 -6.08 -5.17
C ASP A 151 -1.97 -6.49 -4.02
N SER A 152 -2.01 -5.77 -2.90
CA SER A 152 -1.38 -6.06 -1.61
C SER A 152 -2.45 -6.49 -0.60
N ASN A 153 -2.99 -7.69 -0.85
CA ASN A 153 -3.87 -8.47 0.02
C ASN A 153 -5.31 -7.97 0.26
N ALA A 154 -5.84 -7.00 -0.50
CA ALA A 154 -7.28 -6.70 -0.40
C ALA A 154 -8.15 -7.90 -0.82
N SER A 155 -7.70 -8.65 -1.82
CA SER A 155 -8.35 -9.89 -2.27
C SER A 155 -8.35 -11.01 -1.23
N GLY A 156 -7.31 -11.14 -0.41
CA GLY A 156 -7.29 -12.10 0.70
C GLY A 156 -8.26 -11.72 1.83
N VAL A 157 -8.38 -10.42 2.14
CA VAL A 157 -9.39 -9.92 3.09
C VAL A 157 -10.81 -10.17 2.57
N ALA A 158 -11.09 -9.83 1.31
CA ALA A 158 -12.39 -10.06 0.69
C ALA A 158 -12.74 -11.57 0.67
N ALA A 159 -11.76 -12.43 0.36
CA ALA A 159 -11.91 -13.87 0.43
C ALA A 159 -12.22 -14.36 1.84
N LEU A 160 -11.51 -13.87 2.87
CA LEU A 160 -11.73 -14.23 4.26
C LEU A 160 -13.15 -13.85 4.71
N LEU A 161 -13.61 -12.64 4.38
CA LEU A 161 -14.97 -12.20 4.70
C LEU A 161 -16.03 -13.03 3.96
N GLY A 162 -15.77 -13.39 2.69
CA GLY A 162 -16.59 -14.30 1.92
C GLY A 162 -16.72 -15.67 2.59
N LEU A 163 -15.60 -16.27 2.98
CA LEU A 163 -15.55 -17.55 3.69
C LEU A 163 -16.26 -17.48 5.04
N ALA A 164 -16.01 -16.42 5.83
CA ALA A 164 -16.68 -16.19 7.11
C ALA A 164 -18.21 -16.16 6.94
N ARG A 165 -18.72 -15.48 5.91
CA ARG A 165 -20.15 -15.40 5.61
C ARG A 165 -20.73 -16.76 5.18
N LEU A 166 -20.02 -17.54 4.37
CA LEU A 166 -20.47 -18.88 3.96
C LEU A 166 -20.52 -19.85 5.13
N PHE A 167 -19.44 -19.94 5.89
CA PHE A 167 -19.36 -20.84 7.04
C PHE A 167 -20.28 -20.41 8.19
N SER A 168 -20.57 -19.11 8.34
CA SER A 168 -21.60 -18.63 9.27
C SER A 168 -22.95 -19.32 9.05
N ARG A 169 -23.40 -19.41 7.79
CA ARG A 169 -24.68 -20.04 7.44
C ARG A 169 -24.67 -21.52 7.77
N LEU A 170 -23.55 -22.18 7.50
CA LEU A 170 -23.36 -23.61 7.73
C LEU A 170 -23.31 -23.97 9.23
N TYR A 171 -22.62 -23.16 10.02
CA TYR A 171 -22.48 -23.36 11.47
C TYR A 171 -23.73 -22.98 12.27
N ARG A 172 -24.69 -22.26 11.65
CA ARG A 172 -26.00 -21.95 12.25
C ARG A 172 -26.92 -23.17 12.30
N ASP A 173 -26.84 -24.08 11.33
CA ASP A 173 -27.66 -25.30 11.36
C ASP A 173 -27.01 -26.37 12.24
N VAL A 174 -27.68 -26.72 13.33
CA VAL A 174 -27.22 -27.72 14.31
C VAL A 174 -26.94 -29.09 13.66
N LYS A 175 -27.68 -29.46 12.61
CA LYS A 175 -27.50 -30.75 11.92
C LYS A 175 -26.29 -30.75 11.00
N GLN A 176 -25.98 -29.60 10.41
CA GLN A 176 -24.85 -29.45 9.48
C GLN A 176 -23.59 -28.97 10.21
N LYS A 177 -23.65 -28.66 11.51
CA LYS A 177 -22.51 -28.15 12.25
C LYS A 177 -21.36 -29.17 12.33
N PRO A 178 -20.15 -28.87 11.80
CA PRO A 178 -19.01 -29.79 11.86
C PRO A 178 -18.44 -29.91 13.29
N ARG A 179 -17.63 -30.96 13.52
CA ARG A 179 -16.96 -31.22 14.81
C ARG A 179 -15.58 -30.58 14.90
N SER A 180 -15.47 -29.35 14.42
CA SER A 180 -14.25 -28.57 14.38
C SER A 180 -14.58 -27.10 14.60
N ASN A 181 -13.66 -26.36 15.18
CA ASN A 181 -13.77 -24.91 15.29
C ASN A 181 -13.17 -24.26 14.04
N LEU A 182 -13.78 -23.16 13.60
CA LEU A 182 -13.15 -22.27 12.63
C LEU A 182 -12.81 -20.95 13.31
N LEU A 183 -11.57 -20.52 13.14
CA LEU A 183 -11.08 -19.24 13.63
C LEU A 183 -10.72 -18.35 12.43
N PHE A 184 -11.28 -17.15 12.38
CA PHE A 184 -11.00 -16.17 11.34
C PHE A 184 -10.24 -15.00 11.97
N VAL A 185 -9.08 -14.67 11.40
CA VAL A 185 -8.18 -13.63 11.91
C VAL A 185 -7.89 -12.63 10.81
N LEU A 186 -8.23 -11.37 11.05
CA LEU A 186 -7.76 -10.23 10.26
C LEU A 186 -6.63 -9.54 11.03
N SER A 187 -5.39 -9.81 10.64
CA SER A 187 -4.20 -9.27 11.29
C SER A 187 -3.89 -7.86 10.78
N GLY A 188 -3.58 -6.96 11.70
CA GLY A 188 -2.95 -5.68 11.37
C GLY A 188 -1.43 -5.83 11.32
N GLY A 189 -0.74 -4.92 10.65
CA GLY A 189 0.73 -4.91 10.64
C GLY A 189 1.36 -6.12 9.95
N GLY A 190 0.69 -6.75 8.99
CA GLY A 190 1.26 -7.72 8.05
C GLY A 190 2.53 -7.21 7.36
N LYS A 191 2.57 -5.93 6.96
CA LYS A 191 3.75 -5.29 6.35
C LYS A 191 4.78 -4.82 7.38
N LEU A 192 4.40 -4.75 8.65
CA LEU A 192 5.31 -4.53 9.79
C LEU A 192 5.85 -5.87 10.30
N ASN A 193 6.36 -6.70 9.38
CA ASN A 193 6.87 -8.03 9.68
C ASN A 193 5.83 -8.95 10.39
N TYR A 194 4.55 -8.85 10.03
CA TYR A 194 3.45 -9.60 10.64
C TYR A 194 3.34 -9.40 12.16
N PHE A 195 3.46 -8.15 12.62
CA PHE A 195 3.44 -7.81 14.04
C PHE A 195 2.12 -8.20 14.74
N GLY A 196 0.97 -7.97 14.10
CA GLY A 196 -0.32 -8.36 14.68
C GLY A 196 -0.44 -9.87 14.86
N THR A 197 0.09 -10.65 13.91
CA THR A 197 0.13 -12.12 13.98
C THR A 197 1.13 -12.61 15.02
N LYS A 198 2.28 -11.95 15.17
CA LYS A 198 3.24 -12.24 16.24
C LYS A 198 2.59 -12.02 17.60
N SER A 199 2.00 -10.85 17.80
CA SER A 199 1.40 -10.44 19.06
C SER A 199 0.20 -11.33 19.43
N LEU A 200 -0.61 -11.75 18.44
CA LEU A 200 -1.66 -12.75 18.64
C LEU A 200 -1.13 -14.08 19.22
N LEU A 201 0.08 -14.50 18.83
CA LEU A 201 0.73 -15.74 19.31
C LEU A 201 1.45 -15.59 20.66
N GLU A 202 1.52 -14.36 21.18
CA GLU A 202 2.17 -14.02 22.44
C GLU A 202 1.15 -13.48 23.46
N GLU A 203 -0.11 -13.37 23.08
CA GLU A 203 -1.17 -12.83 23.93
C GLU A 203 -1.57 -13.83 25.02
N ASP A 204 -1.52 -13.36 26.28
CA ASP A 204 -1.90 -14.13 27.46
C ASP A 204 -3.44 -14.20 27.58
N ASN A 205 -4.07 -14.97 26.69
CA ASN A 205 -5.50 -15.28 26.76
C ASN A 205 -5.71 -16.79 26.68
N ASP A 206 -5.94 -17.42 27.84
CA ASP A 206 -6.06 -18.88 27.99
C ASP A 206 -7.05 -19.52 26.99
N ASP A 207 -8.18 -18.86 26.72
CA ASP A 207 -9.19 -19.38 25.80
C ASP A 207 -8.70 -19.36 24.35
N LEU A 208 -8.10 -18.26 23.92
CA LEU A 208 -7.61 -18.09 22.56
C LEU A 208 -6.35 -18.93 22.32
N ASP A 209 -5.44 -18.96 23.30
CA ASP A 209 -4.20 -19.74 23.25
C ASP A 209 -4.50 -21.24 23.13
N SER A 210 -5.48 -21.75 23.87
CA SER A 210 -5.93 -23.13 23.74
C SER A 210 -6.47 -23.47 22.33
N LEU A 211 -7.16 -22.52 21.69
CA LEU A 211 -7.69 -22.68 20.33
C LEU A 211 -6.57 -22.64 19.27
N ILE A 212 -5.59 -21.76 19.45
CA ILE A 212 -4.44 -21.65 18.56
C ILE A 212 -3.56 -22.92 18.66
N HIS A 213 -3.30 -23.41 19.86
CA HIS A 213 -2.52 -24.62 20.08
C HIS A 213 -3.23 -25.92 19.65
N SER A 214 -4.57 -25.92 19.68
CA SER A 214 -5.38 -27.01 19.12
C SER A 214 -5.59 -26.91 17.60
N SER A 215 -4.92 -25.97 16.94
CA SER A 215 -5.05 -25.81 15.49
C SER A 215 -4.43 -26.98 14.73
N ASP A 216 -5.26 -27.64 13.93
CA ASP A 216 -4.85 -28.72 13.04
C ASP A 216 -4.17 -28.21 11.78
N TYR A 217 -4.62 -27.03 11.29
CA TYR A 217 -4.08 -26.38 10.12
C TYR A 217 -4.43 -24.89 10.08
N ILE A 218 -3.48 -24.07 9.63
CA ILE A 218 -3.62 -22.62 9.48
C ILE A 218 -3.41 -22.23 8.02
N ILE A 219 -4.39 -21.54 7.44
CA ILE A 219 -4.34 -21.02 6.06
C ILE A 219 -4.18 -19.51 6.13
N CYS A 220 -3.08 -19.00 5.61
CA CYS A 220 -2.87 -17.56 5.42
C CYS A 220 -3.23 -17.22 3.97
N LEU A 221 -4.06 -16.21 3.74
CA LEU A 221 -4.44 -15.73 2.41
C LEU A 221 -3.64 -14.45 2.11
N ASP A 222 -2.93 -14.44 0.98
CA ASP A 222 -2.18 -13.27 0.52
C ASP A 222 -2.37 -13.07 -0.99
N SER A 223 -2.96 -11.95 -1.42
CA SER A 223 -3.16 -11.59 -2.84
C SER A 223 -3.65 -12.76 -3.71
N LEU A 224 -4.93 -13.11 -3.57
CA LEU A 224 -5.56 -14.25 -4.26
C LEU A 224 -6.11 -13.93 -5.66
N ALA A 225 -6.25 -12.65 -5.98
CA ALA A 225 -6.70 -12.23 -7.29
C ALA A 225 -5.53 -12.24 -8.28
N ALA A 226 -5.74 -12.81 -9.46
CA ALA A 226 -4.80 -12.66 -10.56
C ALA A 226 -5.04 -11.30 -11.23
N THR A 227 -3.96 -10.56 -11.51
CA THR A 227 -4.01 -9.33 -12.31
C THR A 227 -3.83 -9.68 -13.78
N ALA A 228 -4.56 -9.04 -14.71
CA ALA A 228 -4.36 -9.27 -16.15
C ALA A 228 -2.89 -9.13 -16.63
N ALA A 229 -2.06 -8.35 -15.93
CA ALA A 229 -0.62 -8.21 -16.21
C ALA A 229 0.22 -9.48 -15.96
N SER A 230 -0.27 -10.47 -15.20
CA SER A 230 0.40 -11.78 -15.08
C SER A 230 0.16 -12.68 -16.29
N GLN A 231 -0.67 -12.26 -17.24
CA GLN A 231 -0.98 -13.02 -18.47
C GLN A 231 0.08 -12.83 -19.57
N SER A 232 0.90 -11.77 -19.52
CA SER A 232 1.71 -11.36 -20.68
C SER A 232 3.22 -11.61 -20.57
N HIS A 233 3.77 -11.99 -19.42
CA HIS A 233 5.23 -11.99 -19.26
C HIS A 233 5.87 -13.17 -18.51
N ASP A 234 5.22 -14.34 -18.48
CA ASP A 234 5.95 -15.57 -18.18
C ASP A 234 6.11 -16.38 -19.48
N GLN A 235 7.26 -16.20 -20.14
CA GLN A 235 7.75 -17.12 -21.18
C GLN A 235 8.33 -18.41 -20.56
N SER A 236 8.07 -18.66 -19.28
CA SER A 236 8.28 -19.97 -18.69
C SER A 236 7.10 -20.89 -19.04
N HIS A 237 7.35 -22.20 -19.13
CA HIS A 237 6.36 -23.22 -19.49
C HIS A 237 5.21 -23.40 -18.46
N ASP A 238 5.00 -22.42 -17.57
CA ASP A 238 4.06 -22.53 -16.47
C ASP A 238 2.63 -22.16 -16.91
N PRO A 239 1.61 -22.92 -16.47
CA PRO A 239 0.23 -22.69 -16.86
C PRO A 239 -0.31 -21.35 -16.29
N PRO A 240 -1.11 -20.61 -17.06
CA PRO A 240 -1.35 -19.17 -16.85
C PRO A 240 -2.11 -18.75 -15.57
N HIS A 241 -2.57 -19.67 -14.70
CA HIS A 241 -3.43 -19.31 -13.57
C HIS A 241 -3.27 -20.19 -12.30
N SER A 242 -2.12 -20.84 -12.10
CA SER A 242 -1.94 -21.65 -10.87
C SER A 242 -1.65 -20.79 -9.65
N LEU A 243 -2.55 -20.77 -8.66
CA LEU A 243 -2.24 -20.23 -7.34
C LEU A 243 -1.12 -21.06 -6.71
N THR A 244 -0.28 -20.39 -5.94
CA THR A 244 0.85 -21.00 -5.25
C THR A 244 0.58 -21.16 -3.77
N VAL A 245 0.99 -22.29 -3.21
CA VAL A 245 0.94 -22.59 -1.79
C VAL A 245 2.35 -22.58 -1.25
N HIS A 246 2.66 -21.57 -0.45
CA HIS A 246 3.94 -21.40 0.20
C HIS A 246 3.96 -22.15 1.53
N VAL A 247 4.94 -23.03 1.70
CA VAL A 247 5.13 -23.81 2.92
C VAL A 247 6.56 -23.66 3.45
N SER A 248 6.67 -23.55 4.77
CA SER A 248 7.96 -23.53 5.47
C SER A 248 8.56 -24.92 5.70
N LYS A 249 7.68 -25.92 5.83
CA LYS A 249 8.03 -27.33 5.99
C LYS A 249 7.04 -28.12 5.14
N PRO A 250 7.51 -28.94 4.18
CA PRO A 250 6.60 -29.80 3.43
C PRO A 250 5.90 -30.75 4.43
N PRO A 251 4.57 -30.89 4.34
CA PRO A 251 3.84 -31.75 5.26
C PRO A 251 4.25 -33.21 5.06
N LYS A 252 4.34 -33.97 6.15
CA LYS A 252 4.62 -35.42 6.07
C LYS A 252 3.42 -36.13 5.45
N GLU A 253 3.66 -37.14 4.63
CA GLU A 253 2.59 -37.99 4.07
C GLU A 253 1.72 -38.56 5.19
N GLY A 254 0.39 -38.50 5.01
CA GLY A 254 -0.59 -38.92 6.02
C GLY A 254 -0.79 -37.96 7.21
N SER A 255 -0.04 -36.85 7.30
CA SER A 255 -0.33 -35.81 8.29
C SER A 255 -1.63 -35.06 7.95
N LYS A 256 -2.31 -34.51 8.97
CA LYS A 256 -3.52 -33.70 8.78
C LYS A 256 -3.30 -32.55 7.79
N ALA A 257 -2.13 -31.90 7.86
CA ALA A 257 -1.70 -30.87 6.93
C ALA A 257 -1.60 -31.37 5.48
N ALA A 258 -1.05 -32.57 5.25
CA ALA A 258 -0.99 -33.16 3.91
C ALA A 258 -2.38 -33.49 3.37
N VAL A 259 -3.27 -34.04 4.21
CA VAL A 259 -4.67 -34.31 3.84
C VAL A 259 -5.38 -33.02 3.46
N MET A 260 -5.22 -31.97 4.25
CA MET A 260 -5.82 -30.66 3.97
C MET A 260 -5.34 -30.09 2.63
N LEU A 261 -4.04 -30.15 2.36
CA LEU A 261 -3.46 -29.66 1.11
C LEU A 261 -3.89 -30.47 -0.12
N ASP A 262 -4.00 -31.79 -0.01
CA ASP A 262 -4.53 -32.64 -1.08
C ASP A 262 -6.00 -32.31 -1.38
N LEU A 263 -6.83 -32.15 -0.34
CA LEU A 263 -8.23 -31.75 -0.51
C LEU A 263 -8.38 -30.38 -1.18
N LEU A 264 -7.58 -29.39 -0.76
CA LEU A 264 -7.53 -28.09 -1.42
C LEU A 264 -7.12 -28.24 -2.89
N ASN A 265 -6.04 -28.97 -3.19
CA ASN A 265 -5.57 -29.14 -4.56
C ASN A 265 -6.64 -29.75 -5.48
N ARG A 266 -7.42 -30.71 -4.96
CA ARG A 266 -8.55 -31.31 -5.69
C ARG A 266 -9.66 -30.30 -5.94
N SER A 267 -10.06 -29.52 -4.93
CA SER A 267 -11.08 -28.48 -5.08
C SER A 267 -10.67 -27.41 -6.08
N PHE A 268 -9.41 -26.97 -6.05
CA PHE A 268 -8.88 -26.03 -7.04
C PHE A 268 -8.83 -26.60 -8.46
N SER A 269 -8.50 -27.89 -8.61
CA SER A 269 -8.55 -28.56 -9.91
C SER A 269 -9.97 -28.69 -10.49
N GLN A 270 -11.01 -28.64 -9.65
CA GLN A 270 -12.40 -28.79 -10.07
C GLN A 270 -13.12 -27.45 -10.31
N LEU A 271 -12.83 -26.45 -9.48
CA LEU A 271 -13.62 -25.21 -9.38
C LEU A 271 -12.87 -23.96 -9.85
N SER A 272 -11.55 -24.03 -10.01
CA SER A 272 -10.69 -22.89 -10.36
C SER A 272 -9.87 -23.19 -11.63
N SER A 273 -9.12 -22.20 -12.09
CA SER A 273 -8.35 -22.18 -13.34
C SER A 273 -7.14 -23.13 -13.36
N GLY A 274 -6.86 -23.88 -12.29
CA GLY A 274 -5.79 -24.88 -12.26
C GLY A 274 -5.46 -25.45 -10.86
N PRO A 275 -4.60 -26.49 -10.79
CA PRO A 275 -4.14 -27.06 -9.53
C PRO A 275 -3.24 -26.09 -8.75
N LEU A 276 -3.16 -26.30 -7.44
CA LEU A 276 -2.30 -25.53 -6.55
C LEU A 276 -0.83 -25.95 -6.72
N ARG A 277 0.06 -24.99 -6.96
CA ARG A 277 1.50 -25.23 -7.02
C ARG A 277 2.14 -25.06 -5.65
N MET A 278 2.78 -26.10 -5.12
CA MET A 278 3.48 -26.01 -3.84
C MET A 278 4.89 -25.44 -4.01
N VAL A 279 5.22 -24.38 -3.26
CA VAL A 279 6.55 -23.78 -3.19
C VAL A 279 7.05 -23.88 -1.75
N HIS A 280 8.20 -24.52 -1.57
CA HIS A 280 8.82 -24.65 -0.25
C HIS A 280 9.94 -23.63 -0.06
N LYS A 281 9.87 -22.87 1.03
CA LYS A 281 10.94 -21.98 1.47
C LYS A 281 11.33 -22.29 2.91
N LYS A 282 12.59 -22.63 3.14
CA LYS A 282 13.11 -22.81 4.50
C LYS A 282 13.24 -21.46 5.21
N ILE A 283 12.72 -21.37 6.44
CA ILE A 283 12.86 -20.18 7.30
C ILE A 283 14.34 -19.97 7.64
N ARG A 284 14.82 -18.75 7.43
CA ARG A 284 16.16 -18.31 7.84
C ARG A 284 16.03 -17.53 9.14
N LEU A 285 16.56 -18.08 10.22
CA LEU A 285 16.54 -17.45 11.55
C LEU A 285 17.47 -16.22 11.64
N SER A 286 18.35 -16.04 10.66
CA SER A 286 19.25 -14.89 10.54
C SER A 286 18.58 -13.66 9.96
N ASP A 287 17.45 -13.82 9.28
CA ASP A 287 16.80 -12.73 8.55
C ASP A 287 15.81 -12.05 9.50
N ASP A 288 15.96 -10.73 9.68
CA ASP A 288 15.09 -9.95 10.57
C ASP A 288 13.64 -9.88 10.05
N LEU A 289 13.47 -9.93 8.72
CA LEU A 289 12.18 -9.84 8.03
C LEU A 289 11.72 -11.23 7.57
N LEU A 290 10.52 -11.60 7.96
CA LEU A 290 9.83 -12.79 7.48
C LEU A 290 9.22 -12.55 6.10
N SER A 291 9.16 -13.61 5.31
CA SER A 291 8.72 -13.52 3.92
C SER A 291 7.22 -13.70 3.77
N TRP A 292 6.65 -14.62 4.53
CA TRP A 292 5.23 -14.95 4.49
C TRP A 292 4.65 -15.03 5.90
N GLU A 293 3.35 -14.79 6.04
CA GLU A 293 2.67 -14.79 7.34
C GLU A 293 2.75 -16.17 8.03
N HIS A 294 2.69 -17.26 7.25
CA HIS A 294 2.77 -18.63 7.79
C HIS A 294 4.10 -18.95 8.49
N GLU A 295 5.16 -18.17 8.25
CA GLU A 295 6.45 -18.35 8.91
C GLU A 295 6.34 -18.05 10.42
N ARG A 296 5.51 -17.07 10.84
CA ARG A 296 5.24 -16.76 12.26
C ARG A 296 4.67 -17.97 13.00
N PHE A 297 3.68 -18.63 12.41
CA PHE A 297 3.08 -19.84 12.95
C PHE A 297 4.06 -21.02 12.97
N SER A 298 4.86 -21.15 11.91
CA SER A 298 5.86 -22.22 11.78
C SER A 298 6.98 -22.12 12.82
N LEU A 299 7.35 -20.91 13.26
CA LEU A 299 8.29 -20.69 14.38
C LEU A 299 7.73 -21.25 15.70
N LYS A 300 6.43 -21.13 15.94
CA LYS A 300 5.72 -21.74 17.09
C LYS A 300 5.35 -23.22 16.86
N ARG A 301 5.87 -23.85 15.79
CA ARG A 301 5.64 -25.26 15.41
C ARG A 301 4.19 -25.58 15.04
N LEU A 302 3.39 -24.59 14.65
CA LEU A 302 2.03 -24.79 14.16
C LEU A 302 2.05 -25.09 12.65
N PRO A 303 1.22 -26.03 12.16
CA PRO A 303 1.15 -26.34 10.73
C PRO A 303 0.42 -25.23 9.97
N ALA A 304 1.15 -24.49 9.13
CA ALA A 304 0.61 -23.35 8.40
C ALA A 304 1.13 -23.27 6.96
N ALA A 305 0.32 -22.71 6.07
CA ALA A 305 0.70 -22.38 4.70
C ALA A 305 0.08 -21.06 4.24
N THR A 306 0.75 -20.36 3.33
CA THR A 306 0.20 -19.17 2.67
C THR A 306 -0.24 -19.51 1.24
N ILE A 307 -1.46 -19.18 0.88
CA ILE A 307 -1.98 -19.31 -0.49
C ILE A 307 -1.92 -17.94 -1.15
N SER A 308 -1.25 -17.84 -2.30
CA SER A 308 -1.06 -16.59 -3.01
C SER A 308 -0.97 -16.76 -4.52
N ALA A 309 -1.43 -15.75 -5.26
CA ALA A 309 -1.16 -15.63 -6.70
C ALA A 309 0.31 -15.26 -6.99
N LEU A 310 1.06 -14.81 -5.99
CA LEU A 310 2.46 -14.42 -6.12
C LEU A 310 3.39 -15.64 -6.00
N CYS A 311 4.26 -15.85 -6.98
CA CYS A 311 5.24 -16.94 -6.98
C CYS A 311 6.39 -16.71 -5.97
N HIS A 312 6.70 -15.45 -5.65
CA HIS A 312 7.80 -15.07 -4.77
C HIS A 312 7.40 -13.95 -3.81
N HIS A 313 7.88 -14.03 -2.57
CA HIS A 313 7.62 -13.03 -1.53
C HIS A 313 8.20 -11.65 -1.83
N GLY A 314 9.23 -11.59 -2.68
CA GLY A 314 9.93 -10.37 -3.08
C GLY A 314 9.37 -9.71 -4.34
N ASP A 315 8.20 -10.14 -4.80
CA ASP A 315 7.50 -9.53 -5.92
C ASP A 315 7.15 -8.06 -5.60
N PRO A 316 7.58 -7.08 -6.43
CA PRO A 316 7.27 -5.67 -6.23
C PRO A 316 5.77 -5.37 -6.07
N ARG A 317 4.88 -6.16 -6.68
CA ARG A 317 3.42 -6.00 -6.54
C ARG A 317 2.94 -6.04 -5.09
N ARG A 318 3.65 -6.80 -4.25
CA ARG A 318 3.32 -6.98 -2.83
C ARG A 318 3.53 -5.72 -1.99
N GLN A 319 4.36 -4.78 -2.44
CA GLN A 319 4.77 -3.57 -1.71
C GLN A 319 4.71 -2.35 -2.64
N SER A 320 3.59 -2.23 -3.37
CA SER A 320 3.38 -1.19 -4.35
C SER A 320 2.19 -0.32 -3.95
N MET A 321 2.35 1.00 -4.04
CA MET A 321 1.23 1.95 -3.99
C MET A 321 0.48 2.03 -5.31
N PHE A 322 1.11 1.62 -6.41
CA PHE A 322 0.49 1.60 -7.74
C PHE A 322 -0.55 0.48 -7.82
N VAL A 323 -1.78 0.86 -8.11
CA VAL A 323 -2.94 -0.02 -8.14
C VAL A 323 -3.60 0.06 -9.51
N ASN A 324 -3.80 -1.10 -10.15
CA ASN A 324 -4.68 -1.22 -11.31
C ASN A 324 -5.97 -1.89 -10.83
N SER A 325 -6.89 -1.13 -10.24
CA SER A 325 -8.16 -1.64 -9.69
C SER A 325 -9.04 -2.26 -10.77
N ASP A 326 -9.00 -1.70 -11.98
CA ASP A 326 -9.93 -2.04 -13.06
C ASP A 326 -9.60 -3.38 -13.74
N HIS A 327 -8.42 -3.94 -13.46
CA HIS A 327 -7.90 -5.16 -14.09
C HIS A 327 -7.82 -6.35 -13.14
N ILE A 328 -8.49 -6.25 -12.00
CA ILE A 328 -8.60 -7.35 -11.04
C ILE A 328 -9.65 -8.32 -11.53
N ASP A 329 -9.25 -9.57 -11.74
CA ASP A 329 -10.17 -10.63 -12.11
C ASP A 329 -11.05 -11.02 -10.90
N VAL A 330 -12.20 -10.35 -10.77
CA VAL A 330 -13.20 -10.61 -9.72
C VAL A 330 -13.83 -11.99 -9.89
N GLU A 331 -14.00 -12.46 -11.13
CA GLU A 331 -14.60 -13.76 -11.40
C GLU A 331 -13.64 -14.89 -10.98
N GLY A 332 -12.38 -14.80 -11.38
CA GLY A 332 -11.32 -15.70 -10.92
C GLY A 332 -11.16 -15.70 -9.40
N LEU A 333 -11.24 -14.53 -8.75
CA LEU A 333 -11.23 -14.45 -7.29
C LEU A 333 -12.45 -15.17 -6.68
N THR A 334 -13.64 -15.00 -7.26
CA THR A 334 -14.86 -15.66 -6.76
C THR A 334 -14.75 -17.19 -6.90
N GLN A 335 -14.19 -17.69 -8.01
CA GLN A 335 -13.89 -19.10 -8.21
C GLN A 335 -12.86 -19.62 -7.20
N ASN A 336 -11.81 -18.84 -6.93
CA ASN A 336 -10.79 -19.19 -5.92
C ASN A 336 -11.39 -19.28 -4.52
N VAL A 337 -12.29 -18.36 -4.16
CA VAL A 337 -13.01 -18.40 -2.87
C VAL A 337 -13.93 -19.62 -2.78
N ALA A 338 -14.63 -19.96 -3.87
CA ALA A 338 -15.46 -21.16 -3.93
C ALA A 338 -14.63 -22.45 -3.77
N ALA A 339 -13.47 -22.53 -4.43
CA ALA A 339 -12.53 -23.65 -4.30
C ALA A 339 -11.96 -23.77 -2.88
N LEU A 340 -11.62 -22.65 -2.23
CA LEU A 340 -11.19 -22.62 -0.82
C LEU A 340 -12.31 -23.10 0.10
N ALA A 341 -13.55 -22.64 -0.11
CA ALA A 341 -14.70 -23.03 0.68
C ALA A 341 -14.99 -24.53 0.56
N ASP A 342 -14.96 -25.07 -0.66
CA ASP A 342 -15.15 -26.50 -0.93
C ASP A 342 -14.05 -27.35 -0.27
N GLY A 343 -12.78 -27.00 -0.46
CA GLY A 343 -11.66 -27.74 0.13
C GLY A 343 -11.67 -27.70 1.67
N LEU A 344 -11.98 -26.54 2.25
CA LEU A 344 -12.18 -26.40 3.69
C LEU A 344 -13.35 -27.25 4.19
N ALA A 345 -14.50 -27.21 3.53
CA ALA A 345 -15.65 -28.01 3.94
C ALA A 345 -15.36 -29.51 3.86
N ARG A 346 -14.72 -29.98 2.77
CA ARG A 346 -14.29 -31.39 2.64
C ARG A 346 -13.42 -31.84 3.80
N TYR A 347 -12.52 -30.98 4.26
CA TYR A 347 -11.69 -31.25 5.44
C TYR A 347 -12.50 -31.26 6.74
N LEU A 348 -13.34 -30.24 6.98
CA LEU A 348 -14.13 -30.11 8.22
C LEU A 348 -15.14 -31.25 8.41
N TYR A 349 -15.71 -31.79 7.33
CA TYR A 349 -16.63 -32.94 7.37
C TYR A 349 -15.93 -34.29 7.23
N ASN A 350 -14.60 -34.33 7.14
CA ASN A 350 -13.81 -35.54 6.91
C ASN A 350 -14.33 -36.36 5.71
N LEU A 351 -14.65 -35.68 4.60
CA LEU A 351 -15.15 -36.33 3.39
C LEU A 351 -14.09 -37.21 2.72
N SER A 352 -12.81 -37.07 3.09
CA SER A 352 -11.72 -37.95 2.68
C SER A 352 -11.90 -39.41 3.09
N SER A 353 -12.51 -39.70 4.25
CA SER A 353 -12.65 -41.09 4.73
C SER A 353 -13.76 -41.88 4.03
N LEU A 354 -14.65 -41.21 3.30
CA LEU A 354 -15.72 -41.84 2.52
C LEU A 354 -15.28 -42.24 1.10
N LEU A 355 -14.08 -41.82 0.68
CA LEU A 355 -13.56 -41.95 -0.68
C LEU A 355 -12.84 -43.29 -0.97
N GLY A 356 -12.85 -44.24 -0.03
CA GLY A 356 -12.27 -45.58 -0.22
C GLY A 356 -13.27 -46.67 -0.62
N THR A 357 -14.57 -46.34 -0.70
CA THR A 357 -15.64 -47.26 -1.06
C THR A 357 -16.45 -46.66 -2.20
N GLU A 358 -16.84 -47.48 -3.18
CA GLU A 358 -17.47 -47.18 -4.48
C GLU A 358 -18.82 -46.38 -4.44
N GLY A 359 -19.07 -45.59 -3.40
CA GLY A 359 -20.20 -44.67 -3.26
C GLY A 359 -19.92 -43.27 -3.82
N GLU A 360 -19.09 -43.13 -4.86
CA GLU A 360 -18.73 -41.86 -5.51
C GLU A 360 -19.93 -41.09 -6.08
N ARG A 361 -21.12 -41.71 -6.19
CA ARG A 361 -22.30 -41.07 -6.79
C ARG A 361 -23.42 -40.67 -5.84
N GLU A 362 -23.46 -41.18 -4.60
CA GLU A 362 -24.64 -40.93 -3.72
C GLU A 362 -24.30 -40.20 -2.41
N GLY A 363 -23.05 -40.28 -1.94
CA GLY A 363 -22.61 -39.61 -0.71
C GLY A 363 -22.07 -38.19 -0.94
N GLY A 364 -21.37 -37.97 -2.05
CA GLY A 364 -20.80 -36.66 -2.43
C GLY A 364 -21.85 -35.67 -2.92
N GLU A 365 -22.93 -36.15 -3.54
CA GLU A 365 -24.03 -35.32 -4.05
C GLU A 365 -25.00 -34.87 -2.93
N ARG A 366 -24.93 -35.45 -1.73
CA ARG A 366 -25.84 -35.16 -0.61
C ARG A 366 -25.31 -34.11 0.37
N MET A 367 -24.05 -33.69 0.26
CA MET A 367 -23.65 -32.42 0.87
C MET A 367 -24.19 -31.32 -0.03
N ALA A 368 -25.20 -30.59 0.45
CA ALA A 368 -25.73 -29.42 -0.23
C ALA A 368 -24.56 -28.61 -0.77
N THR A 369 -24.52 -28.41 -2.09
CA THR A 369 -23.55 -27.54 -2.75
C THR A 369 -23.39 -26.30 -1.88
N LEU A 370 -22.16 -26.07 -1.38
CA LEU A 370 -21.93 -24.89 -0.55
C LEU A 370 -22.42 -23.68 -1.34
N PRO A 371 -23.24 -22.82 -0.73
CA PRO A 371 -23.70 -21.63 -1.42
C PRO A 371 -22.47 -20.88 -1.93
N THR A 372 -22.46 -20.54 -3.21
CA THR A 372 -21.36 -19.79 -3.81
C THR A 372 -21.35 -18.36 -3.25
N VAL A 373 -20.16 -17.77 -3.15
CA VAL A 373 -20.04 -16.35 -2.84
C VAL A 373 -20.51 -15.56 -4.06
N SER A 374 -21.31 -14.53 -3.84
CA SER A 374 -21.74 -13.62 -4.90
C SER A 374 -20.57 -12.73 -5.34
N SER A 375 -20.34 -12.61 -6.65
CA SER A 375 -19.29 -11.75 -7.20
C SER A 375 -19.48 -10.29 -6.78
N GLU A 376 -20.72 -9.82 -6.64
CA GLU A 376 -21.04 -8.45 -6.21
C GLU A 376 -20.60 -8.17 -4.77
N TYR A 377 -20.57 -9.20 -3.92
CA TYR A 377 -20.09 -9.04 -2.54
C TYR A 377 -18.57 -8.90 -2.52
N VAL A 378 -17.87 -9.68 -3.35
CA VAL A 378 -16.42 -9.61 -3.49
C VAL A 378 -16.01 -8.26 -4.10
N SER A 379 -16.68 -7.82 -5.17
CA SER A 379 -16.41 -6.53 -5.80
C SER A 379 -16.65 -5.36 -4.83
N ALA A 380 -17.77 -5.36 -4.10
CA ALA A 380 -18.07 -4.31 -3.13
C ALA A 380 -17.00 -4.18 -2.03
N TRP A 381 -16.43 -5.30 -1.56
CA TRP A 381 -15.34 -5.27 -0.60
C TRP A 381 -14.02 -4.82 -1.20
N LEU A 382 -13.72 -5.22 -2.45
CA LEU A 382 -12.55 -4.74 -3.16
C LEU A 382 -12.60 -3.23 -3.36
N ASP A 383 -13.74 -2.70 -3.80
CA ASP A 383 -13.96 -1.25 -3.98
C ASP A 383 -13.87 -0.50 -2.65
N TYR A 384 -14.47 -1.06 -1.59
CA TYR A 384 -14.37 -0.50 -0.25
C TYR A 384 -12.93 -0.48 0.28
N LEU A 385 -12.15 -1.55 0.07
CA LEU A 385 -10.74 -1.60 0.47
C LEU A 385 -9.84 -0.70 -0.40
N ALA A 386 -10.18 -0.53 -1.68
CA ALA A 386 -9.47 0.34 -2.62
C ALA A 386 -9.66 1.83 -2.31
N SER A 387 -10.82 2.21 -1.78
CA SER A 387 -11.15 3.61 -1.46
C SER A 387 -10.49 4.14 -0.19
N HIS A 388 -9.91 3.27 0.65
CA HIS A 388 -9.23 3.68 1.88
C HIS A 388 -7.73 3.46 1.76
N SER A 389 -6.94 4.36 2.35
CA SER A 389 -5.52 4.09 2.58
C SER A 389 -5.38 3.04 3.69
N ARG A 390 -4.53 2.04 3.44
CA ARG A 390 -4.31 0.89 4.33
C ARG A 390 -2.89 0.85 4.89
N SER A 391 -2.18 1.97 4.89
CA SER A 391 -0.87 2.04 5.53
C SER A 391 -1.02 1.92 7.06
N PRO A 392 -0.15 1.15 7.74
CA PRO A 392 -0.20 0.98 9.20
C PRO A 392 -0.14 2.29 10.00
N GLN A 393 0.41 3.35 9.41
CA GLN A 393 0.49 4.68 10.01
C GLN A 393 -0.86 5.39 10.14
N LEU A 394 -1.79 5.07 9.23
CA LEU A 394 -3.12 5.68 9.17
C LEU A 394 -4.20 4.81 9.82
N LEU A 395 -3.94 3.50 9.93
CA LEU A 395 -4.84 2.52 10.51
C LEU A 395 -4.86 2.60 12.04
N THR A 396 -5.54 3.61 12.56
CA THR A 396 -5.84 3.76 13.98
C THR A 396 -6.99 2.85 14.42
N GLU A 397 -7.22 2.81 15.73
CA GLU A 397 -8.25 1.95 16.33
C GLU A 397 -9.66 2.32 15.82
N ASP A 398 -9.92 3.61 15.70
CA ASP A 398 -11.21 4.18 15.31
C ASP A 398 -11.33 4.40 13.79
N HIS A 399 -10.33 3.95 13.03
CA HIS A 399 -10.33 4.14 11.59
C HIS A 399 -11.59 3.49 10.97
N PRO A 400 -12.28 4.15 10.02
CA PRO A 400 -13.53 3.65 9.44
C PRO A 400 -13.37 2.26 8.82
N LEU A 401 -12.23 1.97 8.20
CA LEU A 401 -11.93 0.65 7.65
C LEU A 401 -11.93 -0.45 8.72
N VAL A 402 -11.22 -0.23 9.84
CA VAL A 402 -11.11 -1.23 10.92
C VAL A 402 -12.48 -1.46 11.55
N THR A 403 -13.25 -0.39 11.74
CA THR A 403 -14.63 -0.45 12.24
C THR A 403 -15.55 -1.19 11.27
N GLY A 404 -15.44 -0.93 9.96
CA GLY A 404 -16.20 -1.62 8.92
C GLY A 404 -15.89 -3.11 8.84
N LEU A 405 -14.62 -3.49 8.92
CA LEU A 405 -14.18 -4.89 8.98
C LEU A 405 -14.70 -5.59 10.24
N TYR A 406 -14.61 -4.93 11.41
CA TYR A 406 -15.14 -5.45 12.66
C TYR A 406 -16.65 -5.69 12.59
N GLN A 407 -17.41 -4.74 12.02
CA GLN A 407 -18.86 -4.90 11.84
C GLN A 407 -19.19 -6.06 10.90
N ALA A 408 -18.46 -6.20 9.77
CA ALA A 408 -18.67 -7.29 8.82
C ALA A 408 -18.37 -8.67 9.43
N MET A 409 -17.28 -8.78 10.20
CA MET A 409 -16.98 -9.98 10.97
C MET A 409 -18.06 -10.24 12.01
N SER A 410 -18.50 -9.22 12.77
CA SER A 410 -19.51 -9.37 13.83
C SER A 410 -20.89 -9.80 13.31
N GLN A 411 -21.23 -9.44 12.08
CA GLN A 411 -22.47 -9.91 11.42
C GLN A 411 -22.41 -11.40 11.03
N SER A 412 -21.19 -11.92 10.77
CA SER A 412 -20.98 -13.27 10.26
C SER A 412 -20.52 -14.25 11.34
N LEU A 413 -19.71 -13.82 12.29
CA LEU A 413 -19.00 -14.66 13.26
C LEU A 413 -19.54 -14.46 14.67
N GLN A 414 -19.15 -15.34 15.58
CA GLN A 414 -19.47 -15.26 17.00
C GLN A 414 -18.25 -14.73 17.76
N ASP A 415 -18.50 -13.99 18.84
CA ASP A 415 -17.49 -13.47 19.78
C ASP A 415 -16.29 -12.80 19.07
N VAL A 416 -16.58 -11.78 18.25
CA VAL A 416 -15.52 -11.03 17.57
C VAL A 416 -14.81 -10.13 18.57
N THR A 417 -13.51 -10.34 18.76
CA THR A 417 -12.66 -9.58 19.68
C THR A 417 -11.69 -8.70 18.89
N LYS A 418 -11.52 -7.48 19.37
CA LYS A 418 -10.56 -6.51 18.86
C LYS A 418 -9.34 -6.50 19.78
N LEU A 419 -8.20 -6.89 19.25
CA LEU A 419 -6.94 -7.00 19.97
C LEU A 419 -6.07 -5.80 19.59
N VAL A 420 -5.87 -4.88 20.51
CA VAL A 420 -5.06 -3.68 20.30
C VAL A 420 -3.69 -3.88 20.92
N GLN A 421 -2.69 -4.03 20.07
CA GLN A 421 -1.35 -4.43 20.46
C GLN A 421 -0.38 -3.27 20.22
N ARG A 422 0.48 -3.00 21.21
CA ARG A 422 1.47 -1.92 21.17
C ARG A 422 2.88 -2.54 21.15
N PRO A 423 3.82 -2.00 20.37
CA PRO A 423 5.21 -2.42 20.44
C PRO A 423 5.80 -2.08 21.80
N GLU A 424 6.83 -2.83 22.20
CA GLU A 424 7.50 -2.60 23.47
C GLU A 424 8.26 -1.25 23.46
N LYS A 425 8.21 -0.50 24.56
CA LYS A 425 8.85 0.82 24.64
C LYS A 425 10.38 0.76 24.69
N SER A 426 10.95 -0.33 25.19
CA SER A 426 12.40 -0.46 25.37
C SER A 426 13.12 -0.89 24.09
N ASP A 427 12.47 -1.75 23.28
CA ASP A 427 13.01 -2.27 22.03
C ASP A 427 11.86 -2.48 21.03
N PRO A 428 11.37 -1.39 20.38
CA PRO A 428 10.22 -1.46 19.51
C PRO A 428 10.55 -2.21 18.22
N GLU A 429 9.76 -3.22 17.86
CA GLU A 429 9.97 -4.00 16.64
C GLU A 429 9.77 -3.18 15.36
N PHE A 430 9.00 -2.10 15.46
CA PHE A 430 8.82 -1.14 14.38
C PHE A 430 8.64 0.27 14.93
N VAL A 431 9.01 1.25 14.12
CA VAL A 431 8.83 2.67 14.42
C VAL A 431 8.07 3.31 13.27
N LEU A 432 7.05 4.09 13.61
CA LEU A 432 6.27 4.86 12.65
C LEU A 432 6.62 6.35 12.78
N TYR A 433 6.58 7.07 11.67
CA TYR A 433 6.87 8.49 11.62
C TYR A 433 5.59 9.28 11.33
N HIS A 434 5.49 10.47 11.91
CA HIS A 434 4.38 11.40 11.73
C HIS A 434 4.46 12.10 10.36
N ILE A 435 3.34 12.69 9.90
CA ILE A 435 3.18 13.41 8.61
C ILE A 435 3.04 12.46 7.41
N PRO A 436 1.93 11.72 7.30
CA PRO A 436 1.62 10.91 6.11
C PRO A 436 1.18 11.75 4.89
N GLN A 437 0.78 13.00 5.11
CA GLN A 437 0.35 13.97 4.10
C GLN A 437 0.79 15.37 4.52
N THR A 438 1.24 16.18 3.56
CA THR A 438 1.59 17.60 3.75
C THR A 438 1.04 18.39 2.56
N THR A 439 0.74 19.67 2.77
CA THR A 439 0.39 20.58 1.67
C THR A 439 1.63 21.33 1.20
N LEU A 440 1.79 21.45 -0.12
CA LEU A 440 2.93 22.12 -0.74
C LEU A 440 2.46 23.39 -1.44
N HIS A 441 2.93 24.53 -0.95
CA HIS A 441 2.58 25.84 -1.50
C HIS A 441 3.58 26.25 -2.58
N ALA A 442 3.07 26.49 -3.79
CA ALA A 442 3.83 26.98 -4.92
C ALA A 442 3.77 28.50 -5.00
N HIS A 443 4.85 29.19 -4.62
CA HIS A 443 4.95 30.64 -4.76
C HIS A 443 5.71 31.01 -6.02
N LYS A 444 5.11 31.91 -6.82
CA LYS A 444 5.77 32.51 -7.98
C LYS A 444 6.67 33.65 -7.51
N VAL A 445 7.97 33.43 -7.54
CA VAL A 445 8.99 34.39 -7.09
C VAL A 445 9.78 34.94 -8.26
N LYS A 446 10.27 36.17 -8.10
CA LYS A 446 11.26 36.77 -9.01
C LYS A 446 12.65 36.25 -8.67
N SER A 447 13.52 36.16 -9.69
CA SER A 447 14.90 35.76 -9.50
C SER A 447 15.62 36.74 -8.56
N PRO A 448 16.43 36.27 -7.59
CA PRO A 448 17.25 37.14 -6.73
C PRO A 448 18.20 38.06 -7.52
N ILE A 449 18.53 37.68 -8.76
CA ILE A 449 19.36 38.47 -9.67
C ILE A 449 18.64 39.77 -10.10
N PHE A 450 17.31 39.81 -10.06
CA PHE A 450 16.55 41.02 -10.34
C PHE A 450 16.96 42.17 -9.42
N ASP A 451 17.14 41.89 -8.13
CA ASP A 451 17.53 42.92 -7.15
C ASP A 451 18.93 43.48 -7.43
N LEU A 452 19.85 42.65 -7.95
CA LEU A 452 21.17 43.10 -8.40
C LEU A 452 21.05 44.07 -9.58
N PHE A 453 20.17 43.82 -10.55
CA PHE A 453 19.94 44.73 -11.67
C PHE A 453 19.26 46.02 -11.25
N VAL A 454 18.31 45.95 -10.31
CA VAL A 454 17.72 47.15 -9.69
C VAL A 454 18.81 47.96 -9.00
N ALA A 455 19.70 47.32 -8.24
CA ALA A 455 20.83 48.00 -7.59
C ALA A 455 21.78 48.66 -8.61
N VAL A 456 22.13 47.96 -9.70
CA VAL A 456 22.93 48.53 -10.79
C VAL A 456 22.20 49.70 -11.46
N GLY A 457 20.90 49.57 -11.70
CA GLY A 457 20.07 50.63 -12.28
C GLY A 457 20.02 51.88 -11.39
N VAL A 458 19.86 51.70 -10.07
CA VAL A 458 19.92 52.78 -9.08
C VAL A 458 21.31 53.42 -9.06
N ALA A 459 22.38 52.62 -9.10
CA ALA A 459 23.75 53.13 -9.14
C ALA A 459 24.02 53.97 -10.40
N LEU A 460 23.57 53.49 -11.57
CA LEU A 460 23.68 54.23 -12.83
C LEU A 460 22.85 55.51 -12.82
N TYR A 461 21.63 55.47 -12.26
CA TYR A 461 20.79 56.64 -12.11
C TYR A 461 21.44 57.72 -11.24
N LEU A 462 21.98 57.33 -10.09
CA LEU A 462 22.70 58.25 -9.20
C LEU A 462 23.97 58.80 -9.88
N CYS A 463 24.71 57.96 -10.60
CA CYS A 463 25.90 58.39 -11.35
C CYS A 463 25.55 59.40 -12.46
N LEU A 464 24.44 59.18 -13.17
CA LEU A 464 23.95 60.09 -14.21
C LEU A 464 23.49 61.41 -13.61
N TRP A 465 22.79 61.41 -12.48
CA TRP A 465 22.39 62.62 -11.77
C TRP A 465 23.58 63.40 -11.24
N TYR A 466 24.54 62.71 -10.63
CA TYR A 466 25.79 63.30 -10.18
C TYR A 466 26.54 63.96 -11.36
N SER A 467 26.66 63.24 -12.47
CA SER A 467 27.26 63.78 -13.71
C SER A 467 26.48 64.97 -14.27
N LEU A 468 25.15 64.93 -14.30
CA LEU A 468 24.34 66.08 -14.75
C LEU A 468 24.59 67.30 -13.86
N ILE A 469 24.65 67.14 -12.53
CA ILE A 469 24.90 68.25 -11.61
C ILE A 469 26.33 68.81 -11.80
N GLU A 470 27.32 67.95 -12.03
CA GLU A 470 28.72 68.36 -12.18
C GLU A 470 29.04 68.95 -13.56
N PHE A 471 28.45 68.41 -14.64
CA PHE A 471 28.67 68.85 -16.02
C PHE A 471 27.68 69.90 -16.53
N PHE A 472 26.53 70.12 -15.86
CA PHE A 472 25.70 71.33 -16.07
C PHE A 472 25.98 72.35 -14.96
N PRO A 473 26.99 73.22 -15.11
CA PRO A 473 27.19 74.30 -14.16
C PRO A 473 25.98 75.23 -14.20
N TRP A 474 25.45 75.56 -13.03
CA TRP A 474 24.34 76.50 -12.78
C TRP A 474 24.57 77.93 -13.35
N SER A 475 25.68 78.18 -14.06
CA SER A 475 26.03 79.46 -14.68
C SER A 475 25.26 79.79 -15.96
N ALA A 476 24.39 78.90 -16.46
CA ALA A 476 23.63 79.12 -17.71
C ALA A 476 22.10 79.22 -17.52
N VAL A 477 21.60 79.37 -16.29
CA VAL A 477 20.18 79.72 -16.04
C VAL A 477 20.13 81.17 -15.57
N GLY A 478 19.86 82.07 -16.52
CA GLY A 478 19.71 83.50 -16.25
C GLY A 478 18.63 83.76 -15.21
N PHE A 479 19.03 84.41 -14.11
CA PHE A 479 18.12 85.15 -13.26
C PHE A 479 17.33 86.16 -14.11
N ILE A 480 16.02 85.98 -14.22
CA ILE A 480 15.11 87.03 -14.73
C ILE A 480 14.96 88.04 -13.59
N PRO A 481 15.43 89.30 -13.71
CA PRO A 481 15.16 90.30 -12.71
C PRO A 481 13.77 90.92 -12.94
N LEU A 482 12.89 90.77 -11.96
CA LEU A 482 11.67 91.57 -11.83
C LEU A 482 12.04 93.07 -11.72
N PRO A 483 11.49 93.97 -12.56
CA PRO A 483 11.79 95.39 -12.44
C PRO A 483 11.00 96.04 -11.28
N LEU A 484 11.69 96.34 -10.19
CA LEU A 484 11.22 97.23 -9.13
C LEU A 484 11.21 98.68 -9.64
N LYS A 485 10.00 99.23 -9.83
CA LYS A 485 9.76 100.62 -10.23
C LYS A 485 9.95 101.54 -9.02
N VAL A 486 11.12 102.18 -8.89
CA VAL A 486 11.32 103.27 -7.92
C VAL A 486 11.02 104.60 -8.60
N LYS A 487 9.90 105.24 -8.20
CA LYS A 487 9.57 106.62 -8.57
C LYS A 487 10.49 107.58 -7.81
N SER A 488 11.42 108.21 -8.50
CA SER A 488 12.18 109.36 -8.00
C SER A 488 11.36 110.64 -8.17
N SER A 489 10.97 111.24 -7.06
CA SER A 489 10.48 112.62 -6.95
C SER A 489 11.63 113.61 -7.14
N LYS A 490 11.48 114.59 -8.04
CA LYS A 490 12.14 115.91 -7.90
C LYS A 490 11.25 117.04 -8.44
N SER A 491 11.11 118.04 -7.57
CA SER A 491 10.69 119.45 -7.71
C SER A 491 9.46 119.78 -8.54
#